data_AF-A0A9P3HAW8-F1
#
_entry.id   AF-A0A9P3HAW8-F1
#
_cell.length_a   1.000
_cell.length_b   1.000
_cell.length_c   1.000
_cell.angle_alpha   90.00
_cell.angle_beta   90.00
_cell.angle_gamma   90.00
#
_symmetry.space_group_name_H-M   'P 1'
#
loop_
_entity.id
_entity.type
_entity.pdbx_description
1 polymer ?
#
loop_
_entity_poly.entity_id
_entity_poly.type
_entity_poly.pdbx_seq_one_letter_code
_entity_poly.pdbx_strand_id
1 'polypeptide(L)'
;MKIEICAFSGAKIYPGKGKIYVRVDNRSFRFVNGKAESLFLQRKNPRKISWTVLFRRMHKKGISEEVAKKRTRRTVKHQRAVVGASWEAIRAKRNQKPEVRAAARAAALRDGKDKKKQEDAKKKASKAKNATAAAHGQNKFSKQGAKGAKVAIANTSR
;
A
#
# COMPACT_ATOMS: atom_id res chain seq x y z
N MET A 1 0.56 -34.95 -31.85
CA MET A 1 -0.40 -35.94 -31.31
C MET A 1 -0.63 -35.63 -29.82
N LYS A 2 -1.88 -35.50 -29.36
CA LYS A 2 -2.19 -35.12 -27.97
C LYS A 2 -2.24 -36.35 -27.06
N ILE A 3 -1.61 -36.25 -25.89
CA ILE A 3 -1.72 -37.26 -24.83
C ILE A 3 -2.93 -36.90 -23.97
N GLU A 4 -3.88 -37.82 -23.88
CA GLU A 4 -5.08 -37.65 -23.07
C GLU A 4 -4.87 -38.20 -21.66
N ILE A 5 -5.77 -37.87 -20.72
CA ILE A 5 -5.68 -38.35 -19.34
C ILE A 5 -6.89 -39.22 -19.03
N CYS A 6 -6.64 -40.34 -18.35
CA CYS A 6 -7.68 -41.23 -17.87
C CYS A 6 -8.54 -40.55 -16.80
N ALA A 7 -9.85 -40.53 -17.00
CA ALA A 7 -10.80 -39.88 -16.12
C ALA A 7 -10.85 -40.50 -14.71
N PHE A 8 -10.63 -41.82 -14.58
CA PHE A 8 -10.65 -42.52 -13.31
C PHE A 8 -9.29 -42.50 -12.61
N SER A 9 -8.23 -42.95 -13.31
CA SER A 9 -6.93 -43.17 -12.69
C SER A 9 -6.00 -41.96 -12.73
N GLY A 10 -6.19 -41.03 -13.66
CA GLY A 10 -5.25 -39.94 -13.95
C GLY A 10 -4.01 -40.37 -14.75
N ALA A 11 -3.96 -41.60 -15.27
CA ALA A 11 -2.86 -42.08 -16.12
C ALA A 11 -2.88 -41.42 -17.50
N LYS A 12 -1.69 -41.24 -18.09
CA LYS A 12 -1.54 -40.77 -19.48
C LYS A 12 -2.04 -41.83 -20.46
N ILE A 13 -2.84 -41.42 -21.43
CA ILE A 13 -3.38 -42.25 -22.50
C ILE A 13 -2.72 -41.80 -23.80
N TYR A 14 -1.91 -42.71 -24.34
CA TYR A 14 -1.31 -42.52 -25.64
C TYR A 14 -2.32 -42.83 -26.76
N PRO A 15 -2.14 -42.24 -27.93
CA PRO A 15 -2.99 -42.51 -29.08
C PRO A 15 -3.02 -44.00 -29.44
N GLY A 16 -4.19 -44.51 -29.84
CA GLY A 16 -4.41 -45.94 -30.08
C GLY A 16 -4.56 -46.80 -28.82
N LYS A 17 -4.62 -46.21 -27.62
CA LYS A 17 -4.85 -46.93 -26.36
C LYS A 17 -6.14 -46.50 -25.68
N GLY A 18 -6.73 -47.42 -24.92
CA GLY A 18 -7.88 -47.16 -24.07
C GLY A 18 -9.20 -47.12 -24.83
N LYS A 19 -10.22 -46.55 -24.18
CA LYS A 19 -11.57 -46.39 -24.72
C LYS A 19 -12.15 -45.04 -24.34
N ILE A 20 -13.14 -44.59 -25.10
CA ILE A 20 -13.94 -43.40 -24.81
C ILE A 20 -15.34 -43.87 -24.45
N TYR A 21 -15.85 -43.43 -23.30
CA TYR A 21 -17.21 -43.64 -22.85
C TYR A 21 -17.94 -42.30 -22.89
N VAL A 22 -18.99 -42.19 -23.69
CA VAL A 22 -19.85 -41.01 -23.73
C VAL A 22 -21.10 -41.32 -22.93
N ARG A 23 -21.34 -40.55 -21.88
CA ARG A 23 -22.53 -40.68 -21.04
C ARG A 23 -23.69 -39.88 -21.66
N VAL A 24 -24.92 -40.22 -21.28
CA VAL A 24 -26.18 -39.57 -21.72
C VAL A 24 -26.18 -38.04 -21.57
N ASP A 25 -25.45 -37.50 -20.59
CA ASP A 25 -25.27 -36.06 -20.37
C ASP A 25 -24.23 -35.40 -21.31
N ASN A 26 -23.88 -36.07 -22.42
CA ASN A 26 -22.82 -35.71 -23.36
C ASN A 26 -21.42 -35.54 -22.74
N ARG A 27 -21.21 -36.05 -21.53
CA ARG A 27 -19.87 -36.07 -20.94
C ARG A 27 -19.08 -37.25 -21.46
N SER A 28 -17.95 -36.95 -22.10
CA SER A 28 -16.99 -37.95 -22.55
C SER A 28 -15.94 -38.24 -21.47
N PHE A 29 -15.75 -39.51 -21.16
CA PHE A 29 -14.71 -40.01 -20.25
C PHE A 29 -13.74 -40.90 -21.03
N ARG A 30 -12.44 -40.68 -20.85
CA ARG A 30 -11.41 -41.58 -21.41
C ARG A 30 -10.89 -42.52 -20.34
N PHE A 31 -10.74 -43.79 -20.69
CA PHE A 31 -10.17 -44.80 -19.81
C PHE A 31 -8.94 -45.44 -20.45
N VAL A 32 -7.90 -45.65 -19.64
CA VAL A 32 -6.65 -46.25 -20.11
C VAL A 32 -6.78 -47.77 -20.36
N ASN A 33 -7.64 -48.44 -19.59
CA ASN A 33 -7.86 -49.89 -19.64
C ASN A 33 -9.24 -50.26 -19.06
N GLY A 34 -9.64 -51.54 -19.22
CA GLY A 34 -10.91 -52.05 -18.71
C GLY A 34 -11.05 -52.01 -17.18
N LYS A 35 -9.93 -52.04 -16.44
CA LYS A 35 -9.94 -51.90 -14.96
C LYS A 35 -10.47 -50.53 -14.54
N ALA A 36 -9.99 -49.46 -15.16
CA ALA A 36 -10.42 -48.09 -14.88
C ALA A 36 -11.88 -47.86 -15.28
N GLU A 37 -12.29 -48.41 -16.43
CA GLU A 37 -13.67 -48.38 -16.92
C GLU A 37 -14.62 -49.12 -15.97
N SER A 38 -14.30 -50.36 -15.60
CA SER A 38 -15.14 -51.18 -14.71
C SER A 38 -15.35 -50.51 -13.35
N LEU A 39 -14.30 -49.97 -12.73
CA LEU A 39 -14.43 -49.25 -11.45
C LEU A 39 -15.26 -47.96 -11.58
N PHE A 40 -15.18 -47.27 -12.72
CA PHE A 40 -16.00 -46.11 -13.00
C PHE A 40 -17.49 -46.48 -13.13
N LEU A 41 -17.81 -47.54 -13.88
CA LEU A 41 -19.18 -48.03 -14.07
C LEU A 41 -19.78 -48.58 -12.76
N GLN A 42 -18.96 -49.20 -11.91
CA GLN A 42 -19.31 -49.58 -10.54
C GLN A 42 -19.47 -48.37 -9.59
N ARG A 43 -19.32 -47.14 -10.09
CA ARG A 43 -19.44 -45.89 -9.33
C ARG A 43 -18.48 -45.82 -8.13
N LYS A 44 -17.32 -46.46 -8.22
CA LYS A 44 -16.28 -46.36 -7.19
C LYS A 44 -15.68 -44.96 -7.23
N ASN A 45 -15.37 -44.41 -6.06
CA ASN A 45 -14.75 -43.09 -5.95
C ASN A 45 -13.22 -43.22 -6.08
N PRO A 46 -12.56 -42.62 -7.09
CA PRO A 46 -11.11 -42.67 -7.24
C PRO A 46 -10.34 -42.22 -5.99
N ARG A 47 -10.90 -41.30 -5.20
CA ARG A 47 -10.31 -40.80 -3.94
C ARG A 47 -10.17 -41.86 -2.86
N LYS A 48 -10.86 -43.00 -2.98
CA LYS A 48 -10.76 -44.16 -2.08
C LYS A 48 -9.88 -45.28 -2.64
N ILE A 49 -9.41 -45.16 -3.89
CA ILE A 49 -8.62 -46.21 -4.57
C ILE A 49 -7.15 -45.81 -4.59
N SER A 50 -6.34 -46.55 -3.82
CA SER A 50 -4.96 -46.21 -3.45
C SER A 50 -4.01 -45.91 -4.62
N TRP A 51 -4.14 -46.63 -5.73
CA TRP A 51 -3.26 -46.52 -6.89
C TRP A 51 -3.56 -45.33 -7.81
N THR A 52 -4.69 -44.64 -7.62
CA THR A 52 -5.06 -43.51 -8.50
C THR A 52 -4.26 -42.25 -8.16
N VAL A 53 -4.04 -41.40 -9.16
CA VAL A 53 -3.38 -40.10 -8.97
C VAL A 53 -4.17 -39.22 -7.99
N LEU A 54 -5.51 -39.30 -8.03
CA LEU A 54 -6.37 -38.49 -7.18
C LEU A 54 -6.27 -38.88 -5.70
N PHE A 55 -6.24 -40.19 -5.40
CA PHE A 55 -5.96 -40.69 -4.05
C PHE A 55 -4.60 -40.21 -3.55
N ARG A 56 -3.55 -40.39 -4.36
CA ARG A 56 -2.17 -40.01 -3.98
C ARG A 56 -2.05 -38.51 -3.70
N ARG A 57 -2.68 -37.66 -4.51
CA ARG A 57 -2.71 -36.20 -4.30
C ARG A 57 -3.40 -35.83 -2.99
N MET A 58 -4.54 -36.45 -2.68
CA MET A 58 -5.29 -36.18 -1.45
C MET A 58 -4.52 -36.61 -0.19
N HIS A 59 -3.83 -37.74 -0.26
CA HIS A 59 -3.01 -38.27 0.84
C HIS A 59 -1.56 -37.77 0.83
N LYS A 60 -1.27 -36.72 0.04
CA LYS A 60 0.06 -36.11 -0.12
C LYS A 60 1.18 -37.11 -0.44
N LYS A 61 0.87 -38.23 -1.09
CA LYS A 61 1.84 -39.27 -1.46
C LYS A 61 2.64 -38.82 -2.68
N GLY A 62 3.97 -38.80 -2.56
CA GLY A 62 4.87 -38.42 -3.65
C GLY A 62 4.92 -36.92 -3.94
N ILE A 63 4.48 -36.07 -3.00
CA ILE A 63 4.74 -34.63 -3.04
C ILE A 63 6.11 -34.44 -2.37
N SER A 64 7.16 -34.25 -3.18
CA SER A 64 8.52 -34.01 -2.68
C SER A 64 8.76 -32.54 -2.31
N GLU A 65 8.07 -31.62 -2.99
CA GLU A 65 8.18 -30.19 -2.75
C GLU A 65 6.80 -29.62 -2.46
N GLU A 66 6.61 -29.12 -1.25
CA GLU A 66 5.50 -28.21 -0.98
C GLU A 66 5.78 -26.93 -1.77
N VAL A 67 4.95 -26.64 -2.77
CA VAL A 67 5.13 -25.46 -3.63
C VAL A 67 4.98 -24.21 -2.77
N ALA A 68 6.10 -23.72 -2.24
CA ALA A 68 6.15 -22.47 -1.52
C ALA A 68 5.82 -21.34 -2.50
N LYS A 69 4.96 -20.42 -2.07
CA LYS A 69 4.63 -19.24 -2.89
C LYS A 69 5.91 -18.44 -3.13
N LYS A 70 6.43 -18.49 -4.36
CA LYS A 70 7.52 -17.60 -4.80
C LYS A 70 7.01 -16.16 -4.80
N ARG A 71 7.41 -15.38 -3.81
CA ARG A 71 7.13 -13.94 -3.77
C ARG A 71 8.14 -13.21 -4.63
N THR A 72 7.72 -12.75 -5.81
CA THR A 72 8.51 -11.82 -6.61
C THR A 72 8.21 -10.40 -6.14
N ARG A 73 9.23 -9.67 -5.66
CA ARG A 73 9.09 -8.23 -5.37
C ARG A 73 9.19 -7.46 -6.69
N ARG A 74 8.21 -6.59 -6.98
CA ARG A 74 8.30 -5.61 -8.06
C ARG A 74 8.54 -4.23 -7.46
N THR A 75 9.65 -3.59 -7.83
CA THR A 75 9.91 -2.20 -7.46
C THR A 75 9.20 -1.27 -8.44
N VAL A 76 8.27 -0.46 -7.94
CA VAL A 76 7.59 0.57 -8.74
C VAL A 76 8.39 1.86 -8.66
N LYS A 77 8.77 2.43 -9.81
CA LYS A 77 9.46 3.73 -9.88
C LYS A 77 8.47 4.79 -10.34
N HIS A 78 8.32 5.86 -9.57
CA HIS A 78 7.50 7.00 -9.95
C HIS A 78 8.38 8.15 -10.46
N GLN A 79 8.44 8.30 -11.78
CA GLN A 79 9.12 9.42 -12.45
C GLN A 79 8.05 10.22 -13.20
N ARG A 80 7.39 11.15 -12.50
CA ARG A 80 6.35 12.00 -13.09
C ARG A 80 6.66 13.46 -12.81
N ALA A 81 6.39 14.33 -13.78
CA ALA A 81 6.35 15.77 -13.59
C ALA A 81 5.06 16.16 -12.86
N VAL A 82 5.03 17.36 -12.28
CA VAL A 82 3.82 17.96 -11.71
C VAL A 82 3.49 19.26 -12.46
N VAL A 83 2.21 19.63 -12.50
CA VAL A 83 1.79 20.90 -13.13
C VAL A 83 2.54 22.04 -12.45
N GLY A 84 3.20 22.89 -13.25
CA GLY A 84 4.04 23.99 -12.77
C GLY A 84 5.51 23.65 -12.50
N ALA A 85 5.95 22.39 -12.63
CA ALA A 85 7.38 22.05 -12.59
C ALA A 85 7.71 20.78 -13.41
N SER A 86 8.66 20.90 -14.35
CA SER A 86 9.16 19.76 -15.09
C SER A 86 9.88 18.77 -14.17
N TRP A 87 9.89 17.49 -14.56
CA TRP A 87 10.56 16.45 -13.78
C TRP A 87 12.07 16.71 -13.66
N GLU A 88 12.69 17.29 -14.68
CA GLU A 88 14.11 17.66 -14.66
C GLU A 88 14.41 18.75 -13.64
N ALA A 89 13.57 19.78 -13.53
CA ALA A 89 13.70 20.83 -12.53
C ALA A 89 13.59 20.26 -11.10
N ILE A 90 12.68 19.32 -10.88
CA ILE A 90 12.50 18.63 -9.58
C ILE A 90 13.70 17.75 -9.26
N ARG A 91 14.21 17.01 -10.25
CA ARG A 91 15.40 16.17 -10.11
C ARG A 91 16.64 17.02 -9.81
N ALA A 92 16.84 18.12 -10.53
CA ALA A 92 17.96 19.03 -10.33
C ALA A 92 17.95 19.62 -8.92
N LYS A 93 16.79 20.12 -8.44
CA LYS A 93 16.64 20.59 -7.05
C LYS A 93 16.90 19.49 -6.02
N ARG A 94 16.37 18.27 -6.24
CA ARG A 94 16.60 17.12 -5.35
C ARG A 94 18.08 16.73 -5.28
N ASN A 95 18.81 16.85 -6.38
CA ASN A 95 20.21 16.46 -6.49
C ASN A 95 21.19 17.59 -6.11
N GLN A 96 20.73 18.78 -5.70
CA GLN A 96 21.61 19.84 -5.23
C GLN A 96 22.45 19.37 -4.03
N LYS A 97 23.73 19.76 -3.97
CA LYS A 97 24.63 19.41 -2.86
C LYS A 97 24.08 19.91 -1.52
N PRO A 98 24.25 19.15 -0.43
CA PRO A 98 23.72 19.52 0.89
C PRO A 98 24.28 20.86 1.39
N GLU A 99 25.52 21.20 1.04
CA GLU A 99 26.18 22.47 1.38
C GLU A 99 25.44 23.68 0.81
N VAL A 100 25.06 23.64 -0.47
CA VAL A 100 24.31 24.72 -1.13
C VAL A 100 22.93 24.88 -0.50
N ARG A 101 22.27 23.78 -0.13
CA ARG A 101 20.99 23.82 0.59
C ARG A 101 21.13 24.36 2.01
N ALA A 102 22.24 24.08 2.70
CA ALA A 102 22.51 24.60 4.03
C ALA A 102 22.79 26.11 3.98
N ALA A 103 23.59 26.58 3.02
CA ALA A 103 23.87 27.99 2.80
C ALA A 103 22.60 28.79 2.49
N ALA A 104 21.75 28.29 1.57
CA ALA A 104 20.48 28.94 1.23
C ALA A 104 19.54 29.01 2.45
N ARG A 105 19.47 27.97 3.28
CA ARG A 105 18.71 27.97 4.54
C ARG A 105 19.26 28.99 5.53
N ALA A 106 20.58 29.06 5.69
CA ALA A 106 21.22 30.01 6.60
C ALA A 106 20.98 31.46 6.17
N ALA A 107 21.04 31.75 4.86
CA ALA A 107 20.70 33.06 4.32
C ALA A 107 19.23 33.41 4.60
N ALA A 108 18.29 32.52 4.29
CA ALA A 108 16.87 32.74 4.56
C ALA A 108 16.56 32.97 6.06
N LEU A 109 17.25 32.27 6.96
CA LEU A 109 17.12 32.49 8.41
C LEU A 109 17.65 33.84 8.86
N ARG A 110 18.72 34.36 8.23
CA ARG A 110 19.23 35.71 8.51
C ARG A 110 18.24 36.76 8.03
N ASP A 111 17.79 36.65 6.79
CA ASP A 111 16.79 37.56 6.21
C ASP A 111 15.50 37.58 7.02
N GLY A 112 15.03 36.41 7.48
CA GLY A 112 13.87 36.30 8.35
C GLY A 112 14.06 36.98 9.72
N LYS A 113 15.24 36.83 10.32
CA LYS A 113 15.58 37.52 11.58
C LYS A 113 15.66 39.03 11.40
N ASP A 114 16.22 39.50 10.30
CA ASP A 114 16.38 40.94 10.06
C ASP A 114 15.04 41.59 9.69
N LYS A 115 14.18 40.91 8.92
CA LYS A 115 12.78 41.33 8.73
C LYS A 115 12.03 41.44 10.06
N LYS A 116 12.18 40.45 10.94
CA LYS A 116 11.56 40.48 12.28
C LYS A 116 12.07 41.66 13.12
N LYS A 117 13.38 41.92 13.14
CA LYS A 117 13.95 43.08 13.84
C LYS A 117 13.41 44.40 13.28
N GLN A 118 13.29 44.52 11.96
CA GLN A 118 12.73 45.71 11.32
C GLN A 118 11.25 45.90 11.67
N GLU A 119 10.46 44.82 11.68
CA GLU A 119 9.06 44.86 12.12
C GLU A 119 8.94 45.24 13.61
N ASP A 120 9.80 44.69 14.47
CA ASP A 120 9.81 45.02 15.90
C ASP A 120 10.25 46.47 16.14
N ALA A 121 11.20 47.00 15.37
CA ALA A 121 11.59 48.40 15.40
C ALA A 121 10.45 49.33 14.95
N LYS A 122 9.74 48.97 13.87
CA LYS A 122 8.54 49.69 13.41
C LYS A 122 7.42 49.67 14.46
N LYS A 123 7.18 48.53 15.11
CA LYS A 123 6.22 48.40 16.21
C LYS A 123 6.61 49.28 17.40
N LYS A 124 7.89 49.28 17.82
CA LYS A 124 8.38 50.16 18.89
C LYS A 124 8.26 51.65 18.53
N ALA A 125 8.58 52.03 17.30
CA ALA A 125 8.41 53.41 16.82
C ALA A 125 6.93 53.84 16.80
N SER A 126 6.01 52.95 16.39
CA SER A 126 4.56 53.23 16.44
C SER A 126 4.04 53.35 17.88
N LYS A 127 4.54 52.50 18.80
CA LYS A 127 4.18 52.55 20.22
C LYS A 127 4.74 53.80 20.91
N ALA A 128 5.93 54.26 20.51
CA ALA A 128 6.51 55.52 20.98
C ALA A 128 5.71 56.72 20.48
N LYS A 129 5.29 56.74 19.21
CA LYS A 129 4.40 57.78 18.66
C LYS A 129 3.03 57.82 19.36
N ASN A 130 2.46 56.66 19.70
CA ASN A 130 1.21 56.58 20.46
C ASN A 130 1.40 56.98 21.95
N ALA A 131 2.56 56.71 22.54
CA ALA A 131 2.87 57.14 23.91
C ALA A 131 3.10 58.66 24.01
N THR A 132 3.72 59.27 23.00
CA THR A 132 3.84 60.74 22.91
C THR A 132 2.48 61.41 22.66
N ALA A 133 1.56 60.76 21.94
CA ALA A 133 0.17 61.21 21.82
C ALA A 133 -0.60 61.07 23.14
N ALA A 134 -0.33 60.03 23.93
CA ALA A 134 -0.92 59.85 25.26
C ALA A 134 -0.32 60.77 26.34
N ALA A 135 0.87 61.34 26.14
CA ALA A 135 1.47 62.34 27.04
C ALA A 135 0.83 63.74 26.94
N HIS A 136 -0.07 63.97 25.97
CA HIS A 136 -0.94 65.15 25.90
C HIS A 136 -2.38 64.88 26.39
N GLY A 137 -2.64 63.73 27.02
CA GLY A 137 -3.96 63.35 27.56
C GLY A 137 -3.86 62.87 29.01
N GLN A 138 -4.72 63.43 29.85
CA GLN A 138 -4.65 63.37 31.31
C GLN A 138 -4.78 61.97 31.96
N ASN A 139 -4.23 61.95 33.17
CA ASN A 139 -4.66 61.30 34.40
C ASN A 139 -4.58 59.77 34.57
N LYS A 140 -3.73 59.43 35.55
CA LYS A 140 -3.64 58.19 36.32
C LYS A 140 -4.98 57.89 36.99
N PHE A 141 -5.53 56.70 36.72
CA PHE A 141 -6.40 56.01 37.66
C PHE A 141 -5.92 54.58 37.92
N SER A 142 -6.12 54.17 39.16
CA SER A 142 -5.44 53.11 39.88
C SER A 142 -5.90 51.69 39.51
N LYS A 143 -4.99 50.75 39.78
CA LYS A 143 -4.94 49.35 39.36
C LYS A 143 -5.91 48.43 40.15
N GLN A 144 -7.13 48.87 40.40
CA GLN A 144 -8.07 48.15 41.27
C GLN A 144 -9.47 48.13 40.67
N GLY A 145 -9.66 47.37 39.59
CA GLY A 145 -10.97 47.23 38.96
C GLY A 145 -11.06 46.28 37.76
N ALA A 146 -10.08 45.39 37.54
CA ALA A 146 -10.11 44.51 36.36
C ALA A 146 -9.56 43.11 36.63
N LYS A 147 -9.99 42.48 37.73
CA LYS A 147 -9.92 41.03 37.88
C LYS A 147 -11.35 40.48 38.00
N GLY A 148 -12.06 40.50 36.88
CA GLY A 148 -13.25 39.68 36.69
C GLY A 148 -12.85 38.21 36.72
N ALA A 149 -13.51 37.45 37.58
CA ALA A 149 -13.30 36.02 37.77
C ALA A 149 -13.50 35.28 36.44
N LYS A 150 -12.53 34.45 36.04
CA LYS A 150 -12.70 33.51 34.93
C LYS A 150 -13.54 32.33 35.43
N VAL A 151 -14.80 32.27 35.00
CA VAL A 151 -15.62 31.06 35.12
C VAL A 151 -15.09 30.05 34.12
N ALA A 152 -14.56 28.93 34.61
CA ALA A 152 -14.12 27.82 33.79
C ALA A 152 -15.34 27.04 33.28
N ILE A 153 -15.58 27.05 31.96
CA ILE A 153 -16.54 26.16 31.33
C ILE A 153 -15.79 24.89 30.96
N ALA A 154 -15.99 23.83 31.75
CA ALA A 154 -15.62 22.48 31.36
C ALA A 154 -16.62 21.99 30.31
N ASN A 155 -16.14 21.64 29.12
CA ASN A 155 -16.93 20.87 28.16
C ASN A 155 -16.22 19.54 27.88
N THR A 156 -16.75 18.52 28.52
CA THR A 156 -16.64 17.11 28.18
C THR A 156 -17.25 16.84 26.79
N SER A 157 -16.53 16.14 25.91
CA SER A 157 -17.11 15.04 25.11
C SER A 157 -16.04 14.25 24.37
N ARG A 158 -16.25 12.93 24.38
CA ARG A 158 -15.79 11.86 23.46
C ARG A 158 -14.96 12.22 22.24
#